data_AF-A0A950D4R8-F1
#
_entry.id   AF-A0A950D4R8-F1
#
_cell.length_a   1.000
_cell.length_b   1.000
_cell.length_c   1.000
_cell.angle_alpha   90.00
_cell.angle_beta   90.00
_cell.angle_gamma   90.00
#
_symmetry.space_group_name_H-M   'P 1'
#
loop_
_entity.id
_entity.type
_entity.pdbx_description
1 polymer ?
#
loop_
_entity_poly.entity_id
_entity_poly.type
_entity_poly.pdbx_seq_one_letter_code
_entity_poly.pdbx_strand_id
1 'polypeptide(L)'
;SYDESGNIQGGTFMDYLVPTAVETPSWETGNTCTPSPHHPFGAKGVGESPNVGSPAAFVNAVVDALSDLGVKHIDMPLSPWKIWQILKEKGVTQ
;
A
#
# COMPACT_ATOMS: atom_id res chain seq x y z
N SER A 1 7.84 7.19 12.55
CA SER A 1 9.19 7.67 12.14
C SER A 1 9.98 7.99 13.40
N TYR A 2 11.26 8.35 13.29
CA TYR A 2 12.05 8.83 14.43
C TYR A 2 12.64 10.20 14.08
N ASP A 3 12.71 11.09 15.06
CA ASP A 3 13.45 12.36 14.89
C ASP A 3 14.96 12.18 15.13
N GLU A 4 15.73 13.24 14.96
CA GLU A 4 17.19 13.24 15.12
C GLU A 4 17.66 12.90 16.55
N SER A 5 16.78 13.07 17.54
CA SER A 5 17.05 12.73 18.94
C SER A 5 16.63 11.29 19.29
N GLY A 6 16.05 10.56 18.33
CA GLY A 6 15.59 9.18 18.50
C GLY A 6 14.22 9.06 19.14
N ASN A 7 13.43 10.14 19.25
CA ASN A 7 12.06 10.03 19.75
C ASN A 7 11.17 9.39 18.69
N ILE A 8 10.29 8.49 19.12
CA ILE A 8 9.29 7.90 18.24
C ILE A 8 8.23 8.95 17.85
N GLN A 9 8.06 9.12 16.55
CA GLN A 9 7.05 9.98 15.95
C GLN A 9 5.90 9.10 15.44
N GLY A 10 4.66 9.46 15.79
CA GLY A 10 3.45 8.71 15.43
C GLY A 10 3.29 7.38 16.18
N GLY A 11 3.66 7.34 17.46
CA GLY A 11 3.51 6.15 18.32
C GLY A 11 2.09 5.95 18.90
N THR A 12 1.10 6.72 18.46
CA THR A 12 -0.29 6.66 18.94
C THR A 12 -1.27 6.76 17.77
N PHE A 13 -2.54 6.42 17.98
CA PHE A 13 -3.59 6.55 16.97
C PHE A 13 -3.95 7.99 16.59
N MET A 14 -3.36 9.01 17.23
CA MET A 14 -3.49 10.40 16.76
C MET A 14 -2.88 10.57 15.37
N ASP A 15 -1.78 9.87 15.08
CA ASP A 15 -1.03 9.99 13.82
C ASP A 15 -0.84 8.64 13.11
N TYR A 16 -0.79 7.53 13.85
CA TYR A 16 -0.65 6.20 13.28
C TYR A 16 -1.97 5.78 12.65
N LEU A 17 -2.01 5.83 11.31
CA LEU A 17 -3.21 5.55 10.56
C LEU A 17 -3.64 4.08 10.70
N VAL A 18 -4.76 3.88 11.40
CA VAL A 18 -5.56 2.66 11.32
C VAL A 18 -6.84 3.04 10.60
N PRO A 19 -7.09 2.52 9.38
CA PRO A 19 -8.23 2.95 8.59
C PRO A 19 -9.55 2.58 9.27
N THR A 20 -10.54 3.46 9.19
CA THR A 20 -11.91 3.17 9.64
C THR A 20 -12.71 2.55 8.50
N ALA A 21 -14.00 2.30 8.74
CA ALA A 21 -14.93 1.86 7.69
C ALA A 21 -15.11 2.89 6.57
N VAL A 22 -14.81 4.17 6.81
CA VAL A 22 -14.95 5.23 5.79
C VAL A 22 -13.80 5.20 4.79
N GLU A 23 -12.57 4.96 5.25
CA GLU A 23 -11.39 4.92 4.36
C GLU A 23 -11.19 3.55 3.70
N THR A 24 -11.70 2.49 4.31
CA THR A 24 -11.52 1.12 3.79
C THR A 24 -12.36 0.92 2.54
N PRO A 25 -11.76 0.59 1.38
CA PRO A 25 -12.50 0.37 0.16
C PRO A 25 -13.36 -0.91 0.25
N SER A 26 -14.36 -1.01 -0.63
CA SER A 26 -15.06 -2.27 -0.84
C SER A 26 -14.15 -3.26 -1.56
N TRP A 27 -14.17 -4.52 -1.12
CA TRP A 27 -13.31 -5.57 -1.66
C TRP A 27 -14.10 -6.54 -2.52
N GLU A 28 -13.61 -6.77 -3.73
CA GLU A 28 -14.04 -7.90 -4.56
C GLU A 28 -13.03 -9.04 -4.40
N THR A 29 -13.52 -10.27 -4.28
CA THR A 29 -12.68 -11.45 -4.12
C THR A 29 -12.99 -12.50 -5.18
N GLY A 30 -11.95 -13.20 -5.63
CA GLY A 30 -12.04 -14.33 -6.54
C GLY A 30 -11.07 -15.41 -6.12
N ASN A 31 -11.29 -16.64 -6.58
CA ASN A 31 -10.38 -17.75 -6.31
C ASN A 31 -10.36 -18.77 -7.45
N THR A 32 -9.27 -19.53 -7.49
CA THR A 32 -9.10 -20.74 -8.31
C THR A 32 -8.49 -21.82 -7.43
N CYS A 33 -8.75 -23.10 -7.72
CA CYS A 33 -8.22 -24.20 -6.91
C CYS A 33 -7.05 -24.91 -7.60
N THR A 34 -5.85 -24.75 -7.04
CA THR A 34 -4.66 -25.53 -7.41
C THR A 34 -4.12 -26.20 -6.15
N PRO A 35 -4.54 -27.45 -5.85
CA PRO A 35 -4.17 -28.15 -4.61
C PRO A 35 -2.66 -28.27 -4.42
N SER A 36 -2.22 -28.31 -3.16
CA SER A 36 -0.87 -28.73 -2.80
C SER A 36 -0.74 -30.24 -2.98
N PRO A 37 0.16 -30.76 -3.83
CA PRO A 37 0.25 -32.18 -4.12
C PRO A 37 0.77 -33.02 -2.93
N HIS A 38 1.35 -32.37 -1.92
CA HIS A 38 1.99 -33.03 -0.77
C HIS A 38 1.30 -32.71 0.57
N HIS A 39 0.28 -31.85 0.61
CA HIS A 39 -0.51 -31.63 1.82
C HIS A 39 -1.62 -32.70 1.91
N PRO A 40 -1.86 -33.35 3.07
CA PRO A 40 -2.85 -34.44 3.20
C PRO A 40 -4.26 -34.11 2.69
N PHE A 41 -4.63 -32.82 2.71
CA PHE A 41 -5.92 -32.32 2.24
C PHE A 41 -5.82 -31.39 1.02
N GLY A 42 -4.63 -31.26 0.40
CA GLY A 42 -4.42 -30.33 -0.72
C GLY A 42 -4.46 -28.83 -0.36
N ALA A 43 -4.69 -28.47 0.90
CA ALA A 43 -4.77 -27.09 1.37
C ALA A 43 -3.42 -26.33 1.29
N LYS A 44 -3.52 -25.00 1.15
CA LYS A 44 -2.42 -24.03 1.20
C LYS A 44 -2.76 -22.92 2.18
N GLY A 45 -1.73 -22.33 2.82
CA GLY A 45 -1.92 -21.13 3.65
C GLY A 45 -2.30 -19.91 2.81
N VAL A 46 -3.16 -19.05 3.36
CA VAL A 46 -3.68 -17.86 2.65
C VAL A 46 -3.75 -16.59 3.51
N GLY A 47 -3.59 -16.69 4.84
CA GLY A 47 -3.85 -15.57 5.76
C GLY A 47 -3.00 -14.31 5.49
N GLU A 48 -1.76 -14.49 5.03
CA GLU A 48 -0.86 -13.40 4.72
C GLU A 48 -0.92 -12.96 3.25
N SER A 49 -1.49 -13.78 2.36
CA SER A 49 -1.56 -13.49 0.92
C SER A 49 -2.11 -12.10 0.56
N PRO A 50 -3.22 -11.61 1.16
CA PRO A 50 -3.70 -10.27 0.86
C PRO A 50 -2.74 -9.18 1.37
N ASN A 51 -2.09 -9.36 2.52
CA ASN A 51 -1.11 -8.40 3.04
C ASN A 51 0.19 -8.40 2.22
N VAL A 52 0.57 -9.53 1.61
CA VAL A 52 1.73 -9.62 0.74
C VAL A 52 1.45 -8.95 -0.62
N GLY A 53 0.29 -9.23 -1.23
CA GLY A 53 -0.02 -8.75 -2.57
C GLY A 53 -0.50 -7.29 -2.63
N SER A 54 -1.31 -6.86 -1.66
CA SER A 54 -2.00 -5.57 -1.74
C SER A 54 -1.09 -4.33 -1.70
N PRO A 55 0.00 -4.26 -0.90
CA PRO A 55 0.85 -3.06 -0.89
C PRO A 55 1.48 -2.79 -2.25
N ALA A 56 1.96 -3.84 -2.93
CA ALA A 56 2.51 -3.71 -4.28
C ALA A 56 1.43 -3.30 -5.30
N ALA A 57 0.22 -3.87 -5.20
CA ALA A 57 -0.90 -3.49 -6.07
C ALA A 57 -1.25 -2.00 -5.93
N PHE A 58 -1.33 -1.47 -4.70
CA PHE A 58 -1.61 -0.05 -4.46
C PHE A 58 -0.49 0.88 -4.94
N VAL A 59 0.77 0.57 -4.64
CA VAL A 59 1.91 1.37 -5.11
C VAL A 59 1.98 1.39 -6.64
N ASN A 60 1.84 0.23 -7.28
CA ASN A 60 1.84 0.14 -8.74
C ASN A 60 0.71 0.95 -9.37
N ALA A 61 -0.50 0.93 -8.79
CA ALA A 61 -1.62 1.73 -9.30
C ALA A 61 -1.32 3.25 -9.27
N VAL A 62 -0.69 3.75 -8.19
CA VAL A 62 -0.33 5.17 -8.09
C VAL A 62 0.86 5.53 -8.99
N VAL A 63 1.85 4.64 -9.11
CA VAL A 63 2.97 4.83 -10.05
C VAL A 63 2.47 4.86 -11.49
N ASP A 64 1.59 3.94 -11.87
CA ASP A 64 0.97 3.86 -13.20
C ASP A 64 0.21 5.16 -13.53
N ALA A 65 -0.59 5.67 -12.58
CA ALA A 65 -1.30 6.93 -12.73
C ALA A 65 -0.39 8.16 -12.94
N LEU A 66 0.88 8.08 -12.54
CA LEU A 66 1.86 9.16 -12.67
C LEU A 66 2.94 8.85 -13.72
N SER A 67 2.80 7.75 -14.46
CA SER A 67 3.81 7.25 -15.39
C SER A 67 4.10 8.22 -16.54
N ASP A 68 3.07 8.93 -17.04
CA ASP A 68 3.19 9.98 -18.07
C ASP A 68 4.04 11.17 -17.61
N LEU A 69 4.18 11.38 -16.30
CA LEU A 69 5.05 12.40 -15.71
C LEU A 69 6.49 11.88 -15.52
N GLY A 70 6.79 10.68 -16.00
CA GLY A 70 8.07 10.00 -15.88
C GLY A 70 8.34 9.42 -14.48
N VAL A 71 7.31 9.26 -13.64
CA VAL A 71 7.44 8.60 -12.34
C VAL A 71 7.54 7.09 -12.56
N LYS A 72 8.58 6.47 -11.99
CA LYS A 72 8.85 5.02 -12.12
C LYS A 72 8.79 4.26 -10.80
N HIS A 73 8.83 4.98 -9.68
CA HIS A 73 8.88 4.42 -8.33
C HIS A 73 8.42 5.48 -7.33
N ILE A 74 7.74 5.06 -6.27
CA ILE A 74 7.37 5.90 -5.13
C ILE A 74 7.54 5.08 -3.86
N ASP A 75 8.32 5.59 -2.91
CA ASP A 75 8.43 4.95 -1.60
C ASP A 75 7.15 5.10 -0.79
N MET A 76 6.74 4.03 -0.12
CA MET A 76 5.63 4.06 0.83
C MET A 76 5.97 4.93 2.06
N PRO A 77 4.96 5.45 2.79
CA PRO A 77 3.54 5.42 2.48
C PRO A 77 3.16 6.44 1.39
N LEU A 78 2.06 6.17 0.68
CA LEU A 78 1.48 7.02 -0.38
C LEU A 78 0.58 8.10 0.23
N SER A 79 1.11 8.92 1.15
CA SER A 79 0.32 9.97 1.80
C SER A 79 -0.08 11.06 0.81
N PRO A 80 -1.26 11.72 0.98
CA PRO A 80 -1.67 12.81 0.10
C PRO A 80 -0.62 13.91 -0.03
N TRP A 81 0.08 14.25 1.06
CA TRP A 81 1.18 15.22 1.04
C TRP A 81 2.33 14.77 0.12
N LYS A 82 2.78 13.52 0.20
CA LYS A 82 3.85 13.00 -0.66
C LYS A 82 3.44 13.03 -2.13
N ILE A 83 2.21 12.62 -2.44
CA ILE A 83 1.70 12.65 -3.82
C ILE A 83 1.62 14.09 -4.34
N TRP A 84 1.12 15.03 -3.52
CA TRP A 84 1.08 16.44 -3.88
C TRP A 84 2.47 17.02 -4.14
N GLN A 85 3.48 16.68 -3.33
CA GLN A 85 4.86 17.12 -3.56
C GLN A 85 5.39 16.64 -4.92
N ILE A 86 5.14 15.37 -5.27
CA ILE A 86 5.52 14.82 -6.58
C ILE A 86 4.81 15.60 -7.70
N LEU A 87 3.51 15.84 -7.59
CA LEU A 87 2.75 16.58 -8.60
C LEU A 87 3.26 18.03 -8.76
N LYS A 88 3.63 18.68 -7.66
CA LYS A 88 4.21 20.02 -7.66
C LYS A 88 5.59 20.04 -8.33
N GLU A 89 6.47 19.10 -8.00
CA GLU A 89 7.78 18.95 -8.65
C GLU A 89 7.66 18.69 -10.16
N LYS A 90 6.60 17.99 -10.58
CA LYS A 90 6.27 17.72 -11.97
C LYS A 90 5.50 18.85 -12.66
N GLY A 91 5.24 19.97 -11.97
CA GLY A 91 4.59 21.15 -12.54
C GLY A 91 3.09 21.00 -12.82
N VAL A 92 2.43 20.00 -12.22
CA VAL A 92 0.99 19.77 -12.36
C VAL A 92 0.17 20.72 -11.47
N THR A 93 0.70 21.07 -10.30
CA THR A 93 0.04 21.91 -9.30
C THR A 93 0.96 23.01 -8.78
N GLN A 94 0.38 24.14 -8.33
CA GLN A 94 1.12 25.27 -7.73
C GLN A 94 1.62 24.99 -6.30
#